data_AF-A0A954D7A9-F1
#
_entry.id   AF-A0A954D7A9-F1
#
_cell.length_a   1.000
_cell.length_b   1.000
_cell.length_c   1.000
_cell.angle_alpha   90.00
_cell.angle_beta   90.00
_cell.angle_gamma   90.00
#
_symmetry.space_group_name_H-M   'P 1'
#
loop_
_entity.id
_entity.type
_entity.pdbx_description
1 polymer ?
#
loop_
_entity_poly.entity_id
_entity_poly.type
_entity_poly.pdbx_seq_one_letter_code
_entity_poly.pdbx_strand_id
1 'polypeptide(L)'
;TAAISQRNEHIVRVYDDFGKVPGLGHYYVMEYLEGYPLDDLIISPEGLPSIEDTFHIMLQLCEALSTAHEANVIHRDLKPDNIFIIQRGNDPMFVKVMDFGIAKTKSQKITESAEKGIGTPLYMSPEQFLWKAVDHRTDIYMMGLILYELLTGETPFVTPEQYETITFIELA
;
A
#
# COMPACT_ATOMS: atom_id res chain seq x y z
N THR A 1 4.35 -13.12 -4.66
CA THR A 1 5.18 -11.96 -4.24
C THR A 1 6.66 -12.26 -4.31
N ALA A 2 7.13 -13.45 -3.89
CA ALA A 2 8.54 -13.85 -4.05
C ALA A 2 9.12 -13.61 -5.46
N ALA A 3 8.39 -13.94 -6.53
CA ALA A 3 8.87 -13.78 -7.92
C ALA A 3 9.04 -12.33 -8.40
N ILE A 4 8.24 -11.38 -7.89
CA ILE A 4 8.36 -9.95 -8.25
C ILE A 4 9.36 -9.23 -7.35
N SER A 5 9.52 -9.68 -6.11
CA SER A 5 10.43 -9.08 -5.14
C SER A 5 11.91 -9.14 -5.53
N GLN A 6 12.27 -10.00 -6.48
CA GLN A 6 13.63 -10.08 -7.02
C GLN A 6 13.85 -9.16 -8.23
N ARG A 7 12.80 -8.53 -8.75
CA ARG A 7 12.83 -7.73 -9.98
C ARG A 7 12.98 -6.24 -9.73
N ASN A 8 12.67 -5.78 -8.53
CA ASN A 8 12.75 -4.37 -8.16
C ASN A 8 13.17 -4.22 -6.70
N GLU A 9 14.10 -3.31 -6.44
CA GLU A 9 14.69 -3.09 -5.12
C GLU A 9 13.78 -2.36 -4.13
N HIS A 10 12.76 -1.67 -4.63
CA HIS A 10 11.70 -1.02 -3.85
C HIS A 10 10.55 -1.96 -3.48
N ILE A 11 10.63 -3.25 -3.83
CA ILE A 11 9.72 -4.29 -3.34
C ILE A 11 10.44 -5.08 -2.26
N VAL A 12 9.78 -5.30 -1.12
CA VAL A 12 10.38 -6.12 -0.05
C VAL A 12 10.67 -7.54 -0.55
N ARG A 13 11.91 -7.98 -0.33
CA ARG A 13 12.36 -9.32 -0.71
C ARG A 13 11.70 -10.36 0.17
N VAL A 14 10.97 -11.30 -0.45
CA VAL A 14 10.40 -12.46 0.24
C VAL A 14 11.28 -13.68 -0.05
N TYR A 15 11.79 -14.32 1.01
CA TYR A 15 12.70 -15.45 0.92
C TYR A 15 11.98 -16.80 0.83
N ASP A 16 10.88 -16.96 1.58
CA ASP A 16 10.09 -18.20 1.60
C ASP A 16 8.59 -17.90 1.71
N ASP A 17 7.80 -18.64 0.92
CA ASP A 17 6.36 -18.50 0.84
C ASP A 17 5.68 -19.45 1.85
N PHE A 18 4.94 -18.86 2.80
CA PHE A 18 3.88 -19.47 3.62
C PHE A 18 4.20 -20.80 4.32
N GLY A 19 4.63 -20.73 5.58
CA GLY A 19 4.48 -21.82 6.54
C GLY A 19 3.17 -21.72 7.33
N LYS A 20 2.84 -22.77 8.09
CA LYS A 20 1.78 -22.73 9.11
C LYS A 20 2.34 -23.24 10.43
N VAL A 21 2.21 -22.43 11.48
CA VAL A 21 2.49 -22.86 12.85
C VAL A 21 1.16 -23.20 13.51
N PRO A 22 0.97 -24.42 14.04
CA PRO A 22 -0.21 -24.75 14.82
C PRO A 22 -0.45 -23.74 15.94
N GLY A 23 -1.64 -23.14 15.99
CA GLY A 23 -2.00 -22.12 16.98
C GLY A 23 -1.62 -20.67 16.63
N LEU A 24 -0.60 -20.42 15.80
CA LEU A 24 -0.17 -19.06 15.41
C LEU A 24 -0.74 -18.60 14.06
N GLY A 25 -1.06 -19.56 13.17
CA GLY A 25 -1.54 -19.26 11.83
C GLY A 25 -0.44 -19.33 10.77
N HIS A 26 -0.61 -18.54 9.70
CA HIS A 26 0.32 -18.49 8.57
C HIS A 26 1.45 -17.50 8.83
N TYR A 27 2.67 -17.80 8.35
CA TYR A 27 3.80 -16.89 8.38
C TYR A 27 4.55 -16.93 7.05
N TYR A 28 5.27 -15.87 6.71
CA TYR A 28 6.20 -15.83 5.59
C TYR A 28 7.49 -15.13 6.03
N VAL A 29 8.59 -15.34 5.30
CA VAL A 29 9.91 -14.80 5.67
C VAL A 29 10.35 -13.78 4.62
N MET A 30 10.74 -12.59 5.07
CA MET A 30 11.16 -11.48 4.21
C MET A 30 12.48 -10.86 4.70
N GLU A 31 13.04 -9.95 3.90
CA GLU A 31 14.20 -9.17 4.33
C GLU A 31 13.90 -8.36 5.59
N TYR A 32 14.92 -8.26 6.45
CA TYR A 32 14.86 -7.41 7.61
C TYR A 32 15.10 -5.97 7.19
N LEU A 33 14.18 -5.08 7.59
CA LEU A 33 14.26 -3.65 7.33
C LEU A 33 14.52 -2.91 8.64
N GLU A 34 15.49 -1.99 8.62
CA GLU A 34 15.79 -1.08 9.72
C GLU A 34 15.39 0.33 9.28
N GLY A 35 14.33 0.87 9.90
CA GLY A 35 13.65 2.06 9.45
C GLY A 35 12.26 2.17 10.08
N TYR A 36 11.35 2.84 9.39
CA TYR A 36 10.00 3.10 9.90
C TYR A 36 8.96 3.12 8.77
N PRO A 37 7.67 2.83 9.06
CA PRO A 37 6.59 3.01 8.10
C PRO A 37 6.42 4.47 7.66
N LEU A 38 5.87 4.69 6.47
CA LEU A 38 5.61 6.04 5.97
C LEU A 38 4.60 6.81 6.82
N ASP A 39 3.67 6.09 7.47
CA ASP A 39 2.78 6.61 8.53
C ASP A 39 3.56 7.44 9.57
N ASP A 40 4.61 6.84 10.15
CA ASP A 40 5.44 7.49 11.17
C ASP A 40 6.07 8.79 10.65
N LEU A 41 6.39 8.86 9.35
CA LEU A 41 6.92 10.07 8.72
C LEU A 41 5.86 11.18 8.63
N ILE A 42 4.62 10.83 8.30
CA ILE A 42 3.50 11.76 8.14
C ILE A 42 3.09 12.36 9.48
N ILE A 43 3.05 11.55 10.54
CA ILE A 43 2.67 12.00 11.89
C ILE A 43 3.85 12.57 12.70
N SER A 44 5.03 12.68 12.08
CA SER A 44 6.25 13.11 12.76
C SER A 44 6.10 14.51 13.37
N PRO A 45 6.58 14.74 14.61
CA PRO A 45 6.60 16.07 15.21
C PRO A 45 7.57 17.03 14.50
N GLU A 46 8.47 16.52 13.66
CA GLU A 46 9.38 17.33 12.84
C GLU A 46 8.68 17.98 11.63
N GLY A 47 7.43 17.60 11.37
CA GLY A 47 6.62 18.08 10.27
C GLY A 47 6.64 17.13 9.07
N LEU A 48 5.90 17.51 8.03
CA LEU A 48 5.81 16.75 6.79
C LEU A 48 7.15 16.70 6.05
N PRO A 49 7.40 15.66 5.25
CA PRO A 49 8.59 15.60 4.40
C PRO A 49 8.66 16.80 3.45
N SER A 50 9.89 17.13 3.02
CA SER A 50 10.07 18.17 2.02
C SER A 50 9.38 17.78 0.70
N ILE A 51 9.11 18.76 -0.16
CA ILE A 51 8.57 18.49 -1.49
C ILE A 51 9.52 17.56 -2.29
N GLU A 52 10.83 17.76 -2.13
CA GLU A 52 11.84 16.94 -2.79
C GLU A 52 11.78 15.49 -2.30
N ASP A 53 11.76 15.27 -0.98
CA ASP A 53 11.63 13.93 -0.39
C ASP A 53 10.31 13.28 -0.78
N THR A 54 9.22 14.04 -0.79
CA THR A 54 7.89 13.56 -1.23
C THR A 54 7.96 13.03 -2.65
N PHE A 55 8.50 13.80 -3.60
CA PHE A 55 8.64 13.34 -4.98
C PHE A 55 9.59 12.15 -5.10
N HIS A 56 10.68 12.13 -4.32
CA HIS A 56 11.62 11.01 -4.30
C HIS A 56 10.97 9.71 -3.81
N ILE A 57 10.16 9.76 -2.76
CA ILE A 57 9.37 8.63 -2.26
C ILE A 57 8.37 8.17 -3.33
N MET A 58 7.62 9.11 -3.93
CA MET A 58 6.61 8.77 -4.94
C MET A 58 7.19 8.14 -6.19
N LEU A 59 8.39 8.57 -6.63
CA LEU A 59 9.06 7.98 -7.79
C LEU A 59 9.40 6.50 -7.54
N GLN A 60 9.97 6.19 -6.37
CA GLN A 60 10.31 4.82 -5.99
C GLN A 60 9.04 3.94 -5.85
N LEU A 61 7.94 4.49 -5.35
CA LEU A 61 6.64 3.81 -5.32
C LEU A 61 6.14 3.49 -6.74
N CYS A 62 6.25 4.44 -7.69
CA CYS A 62 5.89 4.21 -9.09
C CYS A 62 6.71 3.06 -9.69
N GLU A 63 8.01 2.99 -9.41
CA GLU A 63 8.88 1.93 -9.90
C GLU A 63 8.49 0.54 -9.35
N ALA A 64 8.20 0.46 -8.05
CA ALA A 64 7.72 -0.77 -7.41
C ALA A 64 6.40 -1.24 -8.02
N LEU A 65 5.42 -0.34 -8.14
CA LEU A 65 4.09 -0.66 -8.67
C LEU A 65 4.14 -1.01 -10.17
N SER A 66 4.92 -0.28 -10.98
CA SER A 66 5.10 -0.60 -12.40
C SER A 66 5.62 -2.02 -12.58
N THR A 67 6.63 -2.41 -11.80
CA THR A 67 7.20 -3.77 -11.85
C THR A 67 6.15 -4.83 -11.48
N ALA A 68 5.32 -4.56 -10.48
CA ALA A 68 4.24 -5.47 -10.09
C ALA A 68 3.14 -5.56 -11.16
N HIS A 69 2.71 -4.42 -11.72
CA HIS A 69 1.67 -4.33 -12.75
C HIS A 69 2.09 -5.02 -14.05
N GLU A 70 3.35 -4.90 -14.47
CA GLU A 70 3.93 -5.65 -15.61
C GLU A 70 3.88 -7.17 -15.40
N ALA A 71 3.94 -7.61 -14.14
CA ALA A 71 3.78 -9.01 -13.75
C ALA A 71 2.31 -9.42 -13.51
N ASN A 72 1.34 -8.56 -13.84
CA ASN A 72 -0.09 -8.71 -13.57
C ASN A 72 -0.43 -8.88 -12.08
N VAL A 73 0.38 -8.30 -11.19
CA VAL A 73 0.14 -8.27 -9.74
C VAL A 73 -0.37 -6.89 -9.35
N ILE A 74 -1.53 -6.85 -8.68
CA ILE A 74 -2.13 -5.63 -8.13
C ILE A 74 -1.92 -5.67 -6.61
N HIS A 75 -1.51 -4.57 -6.01
CA HIS A 75 -1.27 -4.48 -4.56
C HIS A 75 -2.58 -4.60 -3.76
N ARG A 76 -3.62 -3.81 -4.13
CA ARG A 76 -5.00 -3.82 -3.58
C ARG A 76 -5.16 -3.39 -2.11
N ASP A 77 -4.08 -2.99 -1.47
CA ASP A 77 -4.04 -2.58 -0.06
C ASP A 77 -2.94 -1.54 0.18
N LEU A 78 -2.66 -0.69 -0.81
CA LEU A 78 -1.56 0.28 -0.70
C LEU A 78 -1.97 1.39 0.25
N LYS A 79 -1.16 1.63 1.27
CA LYS A 79 -1.35 2.63 2.33
C LYS A 79 -0.01 2.96 2.99
N PRO A 80 0.13 4.07 3.72
CA PRO A 80 1.39 4.45 4.37
C PRO A 80 2.00 3.35 5.26
N ASP A 81 1.19 2.57 5.98
CA ASP A 81 1.70 1.47 6.83
C ASP A 81 2.43 0.37 6.02
N ASN A 82 2.05 0.19 4.75
CA ASN A 82 2.62 -0.83 3.85
C ASN A 82 3.82 -0.29 3.05
N ILE A 83 4.29 0.91 3.37
CA ILE A 83 5.44 1.56 2.74
C ILE A 83 6.45 1.82 3.84
N PHE A 84 7.64 1.24 3.71
CA PHE A 84 8.70 1.37 4.72
C PHE A 84 9.82 2.25 4.19
N ILE A 85 10.29 3.17 5.01
CA ILE A 85 11.40 4.09 4.73
C ILE A 85 12.64 3.56 5.45
N ILE A 86 13.74 3.40 4.70
CA ILE A 86 15.03 2.98 5.24
C ILE A 86 16.15 3.91 4.77
N GLN A 87 17.24 3.94 5.53
CA GLN A 87 18.51 4.47 5.03
C GLN A 87 19.19 3.42 4.15
N ARG A 88 19.49 3.77 2.89
CA ARG A 88 20.30 2.93 2.00
C ARG A 88 21.46 3.70 1.40
N GLY A 89 22.66 3.46 1.93
CA GLY A 89 23.84 4.21 1.51
C GLY A 89 23.65 5.70 1.79
N ASN A 90 23.65 6.53 0.74
CA ASN A 90 23.44 7.98 0.86
C ASN A 90 21.97 8.41 0.68
N ASP A 91 21.05 7.47 0.49
CA ASP A 91 19.61 7.75 0.35
C ASP A 91 18.90 7.54 1.70
N PRO A 92 18.49 8.61 2.40
CA PRO A 92 17.75 8.50 3.67
C PRO A 92 16.27 8.17 3.51
N MET A 93 15.74 8.28 2.29
CA MET A 93 14.32 8.12 1.98
C MET A 93 14.11 6.94 1.02
N PHE A 94 14.87 5.87 1.20
CA PHE A 94 14.78 4.70 0.34
C PHE A 94 13.52 3.89 0.69
N VAL A 95 12.68 3.67 -0.30
CA VAL A 95 11.35 3.05 -0.14
C VAL A 95 11.43 1.53 -0.31
N LYS A 96 10.69 0.83 0.56
CA LYS A 96 10.36 -0.60 0.46
C LYS A 96 8.86 -0.79 0.59
N VAL A 97 8.22 -1.26 -0.48
CA VAL A 97 6.79 -1.60 -0.51
C VAL A 97 6.62 -3.02 0.01
N MET A 98 5.78 -3.14 1.03
CA MET A 98 5.47 -4.37 1.77
C MET A 98 4.19 -5.02 1.22
N ASP A 99 3.90 -6.26 1.63
CA ASP A 99 2.55 -6.82 1.60
C ASP A 99 1.76 -6.75 0.28
N PHE A 100 2.41 -7.01 -0.87
CA PHE A 100 1.72 -7.17 -2.17
C PHE A 100 0.70 -8.31 -2.15
N GLY A 101 -0.54 -8.01 -1.76
CA GLY A 101 -1.74 -8.83 -1.92
C GLY A 101 -1.65 -10.28 -1.45
N ILE A 102 -0.62 -10.67 -0.68
CA ILE A 102 -0.29 -12.09 -0.48
C ILE A 102 -1.37 -12.82 0.34
N ALA A 103 -2.20 -12.06 1.07
CA ALA A 103 -3.38 -12.57 1.76
C ALA A 103 -4.62 -12.75 0.86
N LYS A 104 -4.73 -12.01 -0.26
CA LYS A 104 -5.98 -11.92 -1.07
C LYS A 104 -5.98 -12.84 -2.31
N THR A 105 -4.89 -13.57 -2.59
CA THR A 105 -4.77 -14.46 -3.78
C THR A 105 -5.54 -15.78 -3.64
N LYS A 106 -6.01 -16.14 -2.45
CA LYS A 106 -6.85 -17.33 -2.26
C LYS A 106 -8.32 -16.95 -2.23
N SER A 107 -8.95 -16.92 -3.41
CA SER A 107 -10.33 -17.36 -3.63
C SER A 107 -11.34 -17.05 -2.51
N GLN A 108 -11.27 -15.86 -1.92
CA GLN A 108 -12.32 -15.36 -1.06
C GLN A 108 -13.11 -14.44 -1.95
N LYS A 109 -14.24 -14.98 -2.44
CA LYS A 109 -15.45 -14.15 -2.48
C LYS A 109 -15.42 -13.37 -1.18
N ILE A 110 -15.51 -12.06 -1.30
CA ILE A 110 -15.59 -11.14 -0.18
C ILE A 110 -16.86 -11.54 0.58
N THR A 111 -16.74 -12.52 1.47
CA THR A 111 -17.81 -12.98 2.33
C THR A 111 -17.86 -11.98 3.45
N GLU A 112 -18.94 -11.18 3.45
CA GLU A 112 -19.77 -10.57 4.52
C GLU A 112 -19.30 -10.52 6.00
N SER A 113 -18.12 -11.00 6.37
CA SER A 113 -17.54 -10.95 7.72
C SER A 113 -16.45 -9.88 7.84
N ALA A 114 -16.50 -8.88 6.96
CA ALA A 114 -15.52 -7.82 6.84
C ALA A 114 -15.84 -6.61 7.74
N GLU A 115 -16.77 -6.75 8.69
CA GLU A 115 -17.16 -5.69 9.64
C GLU A 115 -16.08 -5.33 10.67
N LYS A 116 -14.93 -6.02 10.70
CA LYS A 116 -13.85 -5.74 11.70
C LYS A 116 -12.41 -5.80 11.18
N GLY A 117 -12.18 -5.89 9.87
CA GLY A 117 -10.81 -6.09 9.36
C GLY A 117 -10.58 -5.80 7.89
N ILE A 118 -11.41 -4.97 7.28
CA ILE A 118 -11.04 -4.29 6.04
C ILE A 118 -10.03 -3.22 6.46
N GLY A 119 -8.93 -3.05 5.72
CA GLY A 119 -7.94 -2.00 5.97
C GLY A 119 -8.58 -0.63 6.17
N THR A 120 -7.81 0.32 6.68
CA THR A 120 -8.27 1.69 6.95
C THR A 120 -9.07 2.20 5.72
N PRO A 121 -10.40 2.39 5.82
CA PRO A 121 -11.26 2.65 4.66
C PRO A 121 -10.85 3.92 3.90
N LEU A 122 -10.05 4.76 4.55
CA LEU A 122 -9.42 5.98 4.05
C LEU A 122 -8.54 5.82 2.80
N TYR A 123 -8.14 4.59 2.42
CA TYR A 123 -7.36 4.35 1.20
C TYR A 123 -8.11 3.51 0.15
N MET A 124 -9.36 3.14 0.40
CA MET A 124 -10.07 2.25 -0.50
C MET A 124 -10.48 2.96 -1.79
N SER A 125 -10.18 2.34 -2.94
CA SER A 125 -10.66 2.84 -4.24
C SER A 125 -12.19 2.74 -4.35
N PRO A 126 -12.85 3.59 -5.17
CA PRO A 126 -14.30 3.53 -5.37
C PRO A 126 -14.78 2.15 -5.82
N GLU A 127 -14.06 1.49 -6.72
CA GLU A 127 -14.37 0.14 -7.17
C GLU A 127 -14.26 -0.92 -6.06
N GLN A 128 -13.32 -0.77 -5.12
CA GLN A 128 -13.23 -1.67 -3.97
C GLN A 128 -14.38 -1.43 -2.98
N PHE A 129 -14.71 -0.17 -2.71
CA PHE A 129 -15.80 0.18 -1.80
C PHE A 129 -17.16 -0.33 -2.31
N LEU A 130 -17.35 -0.28 -3.64
CA LEU A 130 -18.53 -0.79 -4.32
C LEU A 130 -18.49 -2.30 -4.60
N TRP A 131 -17.45 -3.02 -4.14
CA TRP A 131 -17.27 -4.45 -4.41
C TRP A 131 -17.27 -4.81 -5.90
N LYS A 132 -16.81 -3.90 -6.76
CA LYS A 132 -16.66 -4.10 -8.21
C LYS A 132 -15.33 -4.81 -8.53
N ALA A 133 -15.18 -5.20 -9.79
CA ALA A 133 -13.93 -5.75 -10.29
C ALA A 133 -12.82 -4.68 -10.21
N VAL A 134 -11.67 -5.07 -9.64
CA VAL A 134 -10.49 -4.22 -9.46
C VAL A 134 -9.43 -4.55 -10.49
N ASP A 135 -8.73 -3.52 -10.96
CA ASP A 135 -7.51 -3.66 -11.77
C ASP A 135 -6.38 -2.77 -11.21
N HIS A 136 -5.29 -2.60 -11.96
CA HIS A 136 -4.12 -1.82 -11.52
C HIS A 136 -4.44 -0.35 -11.19
N ARG A 137 -5.54 0.20 -11.71
CA ARG A 137 -5.97 1.59 -11.43
C ARG A 137 -6.34 1.81 -9.97
N THR A 138 -6.72 0.74 -9.25
CA THR A 138 -6.91 0.78 -7.79
C THR A 138 -5.65 1.24 -7.06
N ASP A 139 -4.48 0.73 -7.45
CA ASP A 139 -3.21 1.12 -6.81
C ASP A 139 -2.83 2.57 -7.16
N ILE A 140 -3.17 3.03 -8.37
CA ILE A 140 -2.94 4.42 -8.81
C ILE A 140 -3.79 5.39 -7.99
N TYR A 141 -5.05 5.04 -7.72
CA TYR A 141 -5.94 5.83 -6.85
C TYR A 141 -5.33 5.98 -5.45
N MET A 142 -4.93 4.87 -4.83
CA MET A 142 -4.28 4.86 -3.51
C MET A 142 -3.00 5.70 -3.48
N MET A 143 -2.20 5.63 -4.55
CA MET A 143 -0.97 6.41 -4.69
C MET A 143 -1.26 7.92 -4.75
N GLY A 144 -2.38 8.32 -5.37
CA GLY A 144 -2.86 9.70 -5.35
C GLY A 144 -3.26 10.19 -3.96
N LEU A 145 -3.92 9.33 -3.16
CA LEU A 145 -4.26 9.64 -1.77
C LEU A 145 -3.01 9.80 -0.90
N ILE A 146 -2.02 8.91 -1.05
CA ILE A 146 -0.75 8.98 -0.34
C ILE A 146 0.00 10.28 -0.69
N LEU A 147 0.06 10.66 -1.98
CA LEU A 147 0.66 11.93 -2.38
C LEU A 147 -0.06 13.13 -1.74
N TYR A 148 -1.39 13.11 -1.73
CA TYR A 148 -2.16 14.19 -1.09
C TYR A 148 -1.83 14.28 0.41
N GLU A 149 -1.77 13.16 1.11
CA GLU A 149 -1.47 13.11 2.53
C GLU A 149 -0.03 13.56 2.83
N LEU A 150 0.97 13.14 2.03
CA LEU A 150 2.34 13.62 2.20
C LEU A 150 2.48 15.13 2.04
N LEU A 151 1.63 15.75 1.20
CA LEU A 151 1.65 17.19 0.95
C LEU A 151 0.84 18.01 1.96
N THR A 152 -0.13 17.39 2.64
CA THR A 152 -1.12 18.12 3.46
C THR A 152 -1.20 17.67 4.92
N GLY A 153 -0.70 16.47 5.22
CA GLY A 153 -0.82 15.80 6.51
C GLY A 153 -2.20 15.19 6.78
N GLU A 154 -3.12 15.25 5.82
CA GLU A 154 -4.48 14.73 5.96
C GLU A 154 -4.88 13.92 4.73
N THR A 155 -5.73 12.91 4.88
CA THR A 155 -6.37 12.25 3.75
C THR A 155 -7.50 13.13 3.18
N PRO A 156 -7.74 13.16 1.86
CA PRO A 156 -8.77 14.02 1.28
C PRO A 156 -10.20 13.62 1.68
N PHE A 157 -10.40 12.36 2.11
CA PHE A 157 -11.69 11.82 2.51
C PHE A 157 -11.58 11.21 3.90
N VAL A 158 -12.24 11.83 4.88
CA VAL A 158 -12.14 11.54 6.30
C VAL A 158 -13.37 10.78 6.81
N THR A 159 -14.49 10.83 6.09
CA THR A 159 -15.74 10.16 6.51
C THR A 159 -16.35 9.27 5.41
N PRO A 160 -17.08 8.19 5.78
CA PRO A 160 -17.81 7.34 4.84
C PRO A 160 -18.80 8.11 3.94
N GLU A 161 -19.39 9.20 4.44
CA GLU A 161 -20.31 10.05 3.69
C GLU A 161 -19.60 10.83 2.57
N GLN A 162 -18.33 11.19 2.78
CA GLN A 162 -17.50 11.79 1.74
C GLN A 162 -17.12 10.78 0.66
N TYR A 163 -16.94 9.51 1.04
CA TYR A 163 -16.76 8.42 0.08
C TYR A 163 -18.00 8.23 -0.80
N GLU A 164 -19.21 8.15 -0.21
CA GLU A 164 -20.47 8.05 -0.96
C GLU A 164 -20.62 9.16 -2.00
N THR A 165 -20.20 10.39 -1.67
CA THR A 165 -20.31 11.55 -2.56
C THR A 165 -19.48 11.39 -3.85
N ILE A 166 -18.29 10.78 -3.79
CA ILE A 166 -17.45 10.52 -4.97
C ILE A 166 -18.06 9.43 -5.85
N THR A 167 -18.60 8.39 -5.21
CA THR A 167 -19.26 7.28 -5.89
C THR A 167 -20.45 7.74 -6.73
N PHE A 168 -21.17 8.76 -6.28
CA PHE A 168 -22.27 9.37 -7.04
C PHE A 168 -21.80 10.25 -8.20
N ILE A 169 -20.62 10.88 -8.10
CA ILE A 169 -20.07 11.74 -9.18
C ILE A 169 -19.49 10.89 -10.33
N GLU A 170 -18.87 9.74 -10.04
CA GLU A 170 -18.30 8.86 -11.08
C GLU A 170 -19.35 8.00 -11.80
N LEU A 171 -20.59 7.94 -11.29
CA LEU A 171 -21.72 7.19 -11.87
C LEU A 171 -22.70 8.06 -12.68
N ALA A 172 -22.48 9.37 -12.74
CA ALA A 172 -23.30 10.33 -13.50
C ALA A 172 -22.62 10.75 -14.81
#